data_AF-M0AK09-F1
#
_entry.id   AF-M0AK09-F1
#
_cell.length_a   1.000
_cell.length_b   1.000
_cell.length_c   1.000
_cell.angle_alpha   90.00
_cell.angle_beta   90.00
_cell.angle_gamma   90.00
#
_symmetry.space_group_name_H-M   'P 1'
#
loop_
_entity.id
_entity.type
_entity.pdbx_description
1 polymer ?
#
loop_
_entity_poly.entity_id
_entity_poly.type
_entity_poly.pdbx_seq_one_letter_code
_entity_poly.pdbx_strand_id
1 'polypeptide(L)' 'MDVPARNADADTDAELEQPTAIVSCHETRPGKTVFTERDNSDGWIATDLTVDLEP' A
#
# COMPACT_ATOMS: atom_id res chain seq x y z
N MET A 1 2.38 -31.39 14.75
CA MET A 1 3.52 -30.58 14.29
C MET A 1 3.53 -29.33 15.15
N ASP A 2 4.58 -29.15 15.94
CA ASP A 2 4.81 -27.92 16.70
C ASP A 2 5.07 -26.77 15.72
N VAL A 3 4.23 -25.74 15.78
CA VAL A 3 4.45 -24.48 15.05
C VAL A 3 5.32 -23.63 15.97
N PRO A 4 6.56 -23.28 15.59
CA PRO A 4 7.36 -22.41 16.44
C PRO A 4 6.68 -21.04 16.50
N ALA A 5 6.52 -20.54 17.73
CA ALA A 5 6.04 -19.19 17.99
C ALA A 5 6.86 -18.19 17.17
N ARG A 6 6.17 -17.33 16.42
CA ARG A 6 6.80 -16.21 15.71
C ARG A 6 7.63 -15.42 16.72
N ASN A 7 8.92 -15.26 16.43
CA ASN A 7 9.87 -14.58 17.28
C ASN A 7 9.34 -13.16 17.56
N ALA A 8 9.03 -12.89 18.82
CA ALA A 8 8.71 -11.56 19.30
C ALA A 8 10.04 -10.82 19.56
N ASP A 9 10.67 -10.34 18.50
CA ASP A 9 11.73 -9.36 18.62
C ASP A 9 11.07 -7.99 18.73
N ALA A 10 10.87 -7.57 19.98
CA ALA A 10 10.66 -6.19 20.35
C ALA A 10 12.01 -5.47 20.34
N ASP A 11 12.31 -4.78 19.23
CA ASP A 11 13.32 -3.71 19.15
C ASP A 11 13.15 -3.10 17.74
N THR A 12 12.85 -1.83 17.54
CA THR A 12 13.06 -0.63 18.33
C THR A 12 11.95 0.34 17.92
N ASP A 13 11.40 1.06 18.89
CA ASP A 13 10.69 2.32 18.69
C ASP A 13 11.67 3.35 18.12
N ALA A 14 12.15 3.09 16.90
CA ALA A 14 12.63 4.15 16.06
C ALA A 14 11.34 4.74 15.54
N GLU A 15 10.92 5.85 16.13
CA GLU A 15 10.19 6.88 15.41
C GLU A 15 11.11 7.32 14.24
N LEU A 16 11.30 6.41 13.28
CA LEU A 16 11.74 6.73 11.95
C LEU A 16 10.71 7.76 11.55
N GLU A 17 11.15 9.01 11.38
CA GLU A 17 10.37 10.03 10.70
C GLU A 17 9.96 9.41 9.37
N GLN A 18 8.81 8.74 9.35
CA GLN A 18 8.33 8.07 8.17
C GLN A 18 8.17 9.21 7.19
N PRO A 19 8.90 9.19 6.06
CA PRO A 19 8.80 10.28 5.11
C PRO A 19 7.32 10.46 4.81
N THR A 20 6.79 11.67 5.06
CA THR A 20 5.39 11.97 4.75
C THR A 20 5.19 11.66 3.28
N ALA A 21 4.52 10.53 3.00
CA ALA A 21 4.36 10.05 1.64
C ALA A 21 3.53 11.08 0.88
N ILE A 22 4.13 11.66 -0.16
CA ILE A 22 3.40 12.61 -0.99
C ILE A 22 2.64 11.79 -2.03
N VAL A 23 1.31 11.87 -1.95
CA VAL A 23 0.41 11.13 -2.84
C VAL A 23 -0.30 12.07 -3.81
N SER A 24 -0.59 11.56 -5.00
CA SER A 24 -1.50 12.14 -5.98
C SER A 24 -2.86 11.45 -5.88
N CYS A 25 -3.96 12.19 -6.10
CA CYS A 25 -5.29 11.61 -6.18
C CYS A 25 -5.86 11.71 -7.61
N HIS A 26 -6.52 10.65 -8.05
CA HIS A 26 -7.14 10.58 -9.37
C HIS A 26 -8.57 10.05 -9.24
N GLU A 27 -9.54 10.77 -9.79
CA GLU A 27 -10.93 10.32 -9.90
C GLU A 27 -11.26 10.03 -11.37
N THR A 28 -11.23 8.75 -11.75
CA THR A 28 -11.52 8.31 -13.12
C THR A 28 -13.02 8.09 -13.36
N ARG A 29 -13.80 7.95 -12.28
CA ARG A 29 -15.25 7.77 -12.30
C ARG A 29 -15.85 8.40 -11.04
N PRO A 30 -17.04 9.03 -11.13
CA PRO A 30 -17.68 9.66 -9.97
C PRO A 30 -17.74 8.75 -8.74
N GLY A 31 -17.20 9.23 -7.63
CA GLY A 31 -17.17 8.52 -6.35
C GLY A 31 -16.15 7.39 -6.25
N LYS A 32 -15.17 7.33 -7.17
CA LYS A 32 -14.04 6.38 -7.13
C LYS A 32 -12.72 7.13 -7.27
N THR A 33 -11.96 7.17 -6.19
CA THR A 33 -10.67 7.86 -6.11
C THR A 33 -9.54 6.86 -5.89
N VAL A 34 -8.46 7.01 -6.65
CA VAL A 34 -7.22 6.24 -6.53
C VAL A 34 -6.12 7.17 -6.02
N PHE A 35 -5.38 6.72 -5.02
CA PHE A 35 -4.18 7.41 -4.53
C PHE A 35 -2.94 6.69 -5.04
N THR A 36 -1.99 7.46 -5.58
CA THR A 36 -0.69 6.95 -6.05
C THR A 36 0.42 7.71 -5.37
N GLU A 37 1.59 7.09 -5.20
CA GLU A 37 2.79 7.85 -4.84
C GLU A 37 3.10 8.89 -5.92
N ARG A 38 3.72 10.01 -5.52
CA ARG A 38 4.28 10.98 -6.45
C ARG A 38 5.24 10.27 -7.41
N ASP A 39 5.17 10.61 -8.69
CA ASP A 39 5.99 10.04 -9.77
C ASP A 39 5.71 8.56 -10.11
N ASN A 40 4.72 7.90 -9.49
CA ASN A 40 4.17 6.64 -9.99
C ASN A 40 3.14 6.90 -11.11
N SER A 41 3.59 7.56 -12.19
CA SER A 41 2.74 7.88 -13.36
C SER A 41 2.32 6.64 -14.14
N ASP A 42 3.09 5.56 -14.04
CA ASP A 42 2.81 4.28 -14.70
C ASP A 42 1.63 3.55 -14.04
N GLY A 43 1.18 4.01 -12.86
CA GLY A 43 -0.02 3.53 -12.20
C GLY A 43 0.10 2.09 -11.70
N TRP A 44 1.32 1.64 -11.40
CA TRP A 44 1.53 0.30 -10.84
C TRP A 44 1.10 0.33 -9.38
N ILE A 45 -0.11 -0.18 -9.14
CA ILE A 45 -0.63 -0.39 -7.80
C ILE A 45 -0.37 -1.85 -7.49
N ALA A 46 0.62 -2.11 -6.64
CA ALA A 46 0.82 -3.44 -6.07
C ALA A 46 -0.34 -3.70 -5.08
N THR A 47 -1.44 -4.22 -5.60
CA THR A 47 -2.54 -4.74 -4.80
C THR A 47 -2.55 -6.26 -4.90
N ASP A 48 -2.79 -6.92 -3.78
CA ASP A 48 -3.07 -8.35 -3.69
C ASP A 48 -4.52 -8.68 -4.12
N LEU A 49 -5.35 -7.66 -4.34
CA LEU A 49 -6.72 -7.81 -4.80
C LEU A 49 -6.75 -7.94 -6.33
N THR A 50 -6.98 -9.16 -6.80
CA THR A 50 -7.30 -9.43 -8.21
C THR A 50 -8.75 -9.02 -8.47
N VAL A 51 -8.98 -8.21 -9.52
CA VAL A 51 -10.33 -7.84 -10.00
C VAL A 51 -10.59 -8.44 -11.37
N ASP A 52 -11.79 -9.00 -11.55
CA ASP A 52 -12.24 -9.52 -12.85
C ASP A 52 -12.53 -8.36 -13.82
N LEU A 53 -12.22 -8.56 -15.10
CA LEU A 53 -12.57 -7.60 -16.15
C LEU A 53 -14.05 -7.77 -16.53
N GLU A 54 -14.82 -6.68 -16.43
CA GLU A 54 -16.15 -6.63 -17.03
C GLU A 54 -16.03 -6.40 -18.55
N PRO A 55 -16.89 -7.04 -19.37
CA PRO A 55 -16.88 -6.91 -20.83
C PRO A 55 -17.35 -5.55 -21.35
#